data_AF-R9JK16-F1
#
_entry.id   AF-R9JK16-F1
#
_cell.length_a   1.000
_cell.length_b   1.000
_cell.length_c   1.000
_cell.angle_alpha   90.00
_cell.angle_beta   90.00
_cell.angle_gamma   90.00
#
_symmetry.space_group_name_H-M   'P 1'
#
loop_
_entity.id
_entity.type
_entity.pdbx_description
1 polymer ?
#
loop_
_entity_poly.entity_id
_entity_poly.type
_entity_poly.pdbx_seq_one_letter_code
_entity_poly.pdbx_strand_id
1 'polypeptide(L)'
;MPDTITPLIQQYTVDFASNNNFLFVKGIQGDGYGTRYVDISLMNNGQPYTVNSEAVTVSIRGTKPDNNVIFNKCQILDSNTIRIEITQQMSAVSGRSNYEISIISNLENRTLTSFPFFIIISQSSFDIGYVVSSDEFGLLIEKINQVHQIQADLSGLKSEMENVTQNCNTATERCVEATANTVQATQECNDATTHCIDVTNTANAAIDVMNRLSDTVSDAEQIRIANENQRISSEEERKQNEIDRNNAETQRQNAFETAILNAESATDNANTAADSANAAATLAGKATERAHNVSNDLENKLASGYFNGRDGKDGIDGKDGVVTTIEGQIAFEIENENLMLYYNDEDNPPDAHIDDNGCLILTVG
;
A
#
# COMPACT_ATOMS: atom_id res chain seq x y z
N MET A 1 -46.53 66.06 13.91
CA MET A 1 -46.61 66.72 15.23
C MET A 1 -47.86 66.18 15.91
N PRO A 2 -47.87 65.88 17.21
CA PRO A 2 -49.13 65.59 17.89
C PRO A 2 -49.91 66.90 18.05
N ASP A 3 -51.16 66.92 17.58
CA ASP A 3 -52.06 68.08 17.65
C ASP A 3 -52.28 68.51 19.10
N THR A 4 -51.89 69.75 19.42
CA THR A 4 -51.67 70.29 20.77
C THR A 4 -52.91 70.89 21.44
N ILE A 5 -54.12 70.59 20.97
CA ILE A 5 -55.36 71.11 21.57
C ILE A 5 -55.98 70.02 22.45
N THR A 6 -55.84 70.18 23.77
CA THR A 6 -56.57 69.35 24.73
C THR A 6 -58.07 69.62 24.61
N PRO A 7 -58.90 68.60 24.33
CA PRO A 7 -60.33 68.81 24.13
C PRO A 7 -61.04 69.25 25.41
N LEU A 8 -62.00 70.17 25.27
CA LEU A 8 -62.88 70.55 26.36
C LEU A 8 -64.05 69.57 26.45
N ILE A 9 -64.22 68.93 27.61
CA ILE A 9 -65.31 67.96 27.87
C ILE A 9 -66.26 68.54 28.92
N GLN A 10 -67.53 68.69 28.57
CA GLN A 10 -68.60 69.05 29.52
C GLN A 10 -69.33 67.78 29.98
N GLN A 11 -69.81 67.74 31.23
CA GLN A 11 -70.51 66.58 31.78
C GLN A 11 -71.96 66.93 32.15
N TYR A 12 -72.91 66.14 31.68
CA TYR A 12 -74.33 66.32 31.93
C TYR A 12 -75.06 64.98 32.13
N THR A 13 -76.31 65.04 32.54
CA THR A 13 -77.16 63.87 32.77
C THR A 13 -78.46 64.03 31.99
N VAL A 14 -78.83 63.02 31.21
CA VAL A 14 -80.10 62.98 30.46
C VAL A 14 -80.96 61.84 30.99
N ASP A 15 -82.14 62.17 31.51
CA ASP A 15 -83.13 61.19 31.96
C ASP A 15 -84.16 60.91 30.85
N PHE A 16 -84.36 59.63 30.55
CA PHE A 16 -85.31 59.17 29.53
C PHE A 16 -86.76 59.09 30.04
N ALA A 17 -86.98 59.12 31.36
CA ALA A 17 -88.30 59.05 31.97
C ALA A 17 -88.78 60.38 32.59
N SER A 18 -87.94 61.42 32.58
CA SER A 18 -88.27 62.74 33.14
C SER A 18 -88.03 63.86 32.14
N ASN A 19 -88.96 64.81 32.07
CA ASN A 19 -88.86 66.00 31.21
C ASN A 19 -88.04 67.15 31.84
N ASN A 20 -87.45 66.95 33.01
CA ASN A 20 -86.62 67.94 33.70
C ASN A 20 -85.16 68.03 33.19
N ASN A 21 -84.90 67.63 31.94
CA ASN A 21 -83.59 67.75 31.29
C ASN A 21 -83.29 69.22 30.91
N PHE A 22 -83.16 70.11 31.91
CA PHE A 22 -82.75 71.51 31.72
C PHE A 22 -81.23 71.61 31.53
N LEU A 23 -80.73 71.01 30.44
CA LEU A 23 -79.31 71.04 30.09
C LEU A 23 -79.06 72.15 29.07
N PHE A 24 -78.03 72.95 29.34
CA PHE A 24 -77.53 73.96 28.42
C PHE A 24 -76.08 73.62 28.09
N VAL A 25 -75.90 72.76 27.10
CA VAL A 25 -74.58 72.45 26.55
C VAL A 25 -74.08 73.67 25.79
N LYS A 26 -72.86 74.13 26.09
CA LYS A 26 -72.30 75.33 25.45
C LYS A 26 -71.26 74.97 24.40
N GLY A 27 -71.39 75.51 23.20
CA GLY A 27 -70.38 75.50 22.15
C GLY A 27 -70.05 76.90 21.69
N ILE A 28 -68.98 77.04 20.89
CA ILE A 28 -68.61 78.28 20.20
C ILE A 28 -68.71 78.01 18.71
N GLN A 29 -69.21 78.99 17.95
CA GLN A 29 -69.35 78.87 16.51
C GLN A 29 -67.99 78.59 15.85
N GLY A 30 -67.93 77.64 14.92
CA GLY A 30 -66.72 77.29 14.16
C GLY A 30 -65.80 76.24 14.81
N ASP A 31 -65.92 76.01 16.11
CA ASP A 31 -65.16 74.95 16.78
C ASP A 31 -65.58 73.57 16.26
N GLY A 32 -64.64 72.68 15.99
CA GLY A 32 -64.93 71.34 15.47
C GLY A 32 -63.69 70.45 15.55
N TYR A 33 -63.64 69.38 14.76
CA TYR A 33 -62.47 68.50 14.66
C TYR A 33 -61.95 68.02 16.01
N GLY A 34 -62.87 67.58 16.87
CA GLY A 34 -62.52 66.99 18.16
C GLY A 34 -62.02 67.98 19.21
N THR A 35 -62.35 69.28 19.12
CA THR A 35 -61.96 70.29 20.13
C THR A 35 -62.94 70.40 21.31
N ARG A 36 -64.21 70.03 21.11
CA ARG A 36 -65.26 70.08 22.15
C ARG A 36 -66.09 68.80 22.18
N TYR A 37 -66.31 68.29 23.38
CA TYR A 37 -67.15 67.15 23.63
C TYR A 37 -68.12 67.38 24.79
N VAL A 38 -69.12 66.52 24.84
CA VAL A 38 -70.08 66.40 25.94
C VAL A 38 -70.19 64.94 26.32
N ASP A 39 -69.95 64.66 27.59
CA ASP A 39 -70.22 63.37 28.20
C ASP A 39 -71.60 63.43 28.85
N ILE A 40 -72.48 62.50 28.47
CA ILE A 40 -73.84 62.41 28.97
C ILE A 40 -74.04 61.08 29.69
N SER A 41 -74.37 61.17 30.98
CA SER A 41 -74.88 60.04 31.77
C SER A 41 -76.34 59.78 31.46
N LEU A 42 -76.65 58.58 30.98
CA LEU A 42 -77.98 58.10 30.64
C LEU A 42 -78.72 57.65 31.92
N MET A 43 -79.92 58.15 32.15
CA MET A 43 -80.74 57.83 33.33
C MET A 43 -82.16 57.42 32.98
N ASN A 44 -82.80 56.68 33.88
CA ASN A 44 -84.21 56.32 33.85
C ASN A 44 -84.80 56.54 35.25
N ASN A 45 -85.56 57.63 35.40
CA ASN A 45 -86.20 58.04 36.65
C ASN A 45 -85.21 58.15 37.81
N GLY A 46 -84.09 58.83 37.57
CA GLY A 46 -83.02 59.05 38.55
C GLY A 46 -82.08 57.85 38.77
N GLN A 47 -82.29 56.71 38.13
CA GLN A 47 -81.37 55.56 38.18
C GLN A 47 -80.52 55.46 36.89
N PRO A 48 -79.27 55.00 36.94
CA PRO A 48 -78.45 54.79 35.75
C PRO A 48 -79.13 53.87 34.73
N TYR A 49 -79.19 54.31 33.47
CA TYR A 49 -79.68 53.51 32.35
C TYR A 49 -78.50 52.92 31.60
N THR A 50 -78.34 51.60 31.64
CA THR A 50 -77.21 50.93 31.00
C THR A 50 -77.50 50.50 29.56
N VAL A 51 -76.50 50.62 28.71
CA VAL A 51 -76.48 50.20 27.31
C VAL A 51 -75.35 49.20 27.07
N ASN A 52 -75.60 48.22 26.20
CA ASN A 52 -74.55 47.34 25.69
C ASN A 52 -74.04 47.90 24.36
N SER A 53 -72.77 48.29 24.31
CA SER A 53 -72.14 48.91 23.15
C SER A 53 -72.10 48.04 21.89
N GLU A 54 -72.22 46.71 22.04
CA GLU A 54 -72.31 45.78 20.90
C GLU A 54 -73.75 45.67 20.36
N ALA A 55 -74.75 45.92 21.19
CA ALA A 55 -76.15 45.69 20.86
C ALA A 55 -76.90 46.95 20.41
N VAL A 56 -76.37 48.15 20.68
CA VAL A 56 -77.04 49.41 20.32
C VAL A 56 -76.12 50.42 19.64
N THR A 57 -76.71 51.29 18.84
CA THR A 57 -76.10 52.52 18.37
C THR A 57 -76.77 53.69 19.08
N VAL A 58 -75.96 54.56 19.70
CA VAL A 58 -76.46 55.80 20.30
C VAL A 58 -76.15 56.96 19.38
N SER A 59 -77.13 57.79 19.09
CA SER A 59 -77.00 58.97 18.24
C SER A 59 -77.59 60.20 18.90
N ILE A 60 -76.94 61.34 18.71
CA ILE A 60 -77.54 62.64 18.96
C ILE A 60 -78.25 63.09 17.68
N ARG A 61 -79.48 63.54 17.82
CA ARG A 61 -80.26 64.10 16.72
C ARG A 61 -80.89 65.42 17.11
N GLY A 62 -81.06 66.32 16.14
CA GLY A 62 -81.65 67.62 16.39
C GLY A 62 -81.69 68.47 15.13
N THR A 63 -82.16 69.70 15.28
CA THR A 63 -82.24 70.66 14.18
C THR A 63 -81.56 71.95 14.59
N LYS A 64 -80.61 72.40 13.78
CA LYS A 64 -79.87 73.66 13.96
C LYS A 64 -80.78 74.89 13.73
N PRO A 65 -80.34 76.10 14.11
CA PRO A 65 -81.12 77.32 13.90
C PRO A 65 -81.39 77.63 12.42
N ASP A 66 -80.56 77.12 11.50
CA ASP A 66 -80.70 77.23 10.04
C ASP A 66 -81.59 76.13 9.43
N ASN A 67 -82.32 75.35 10.25
CA ASN A 67 -83.15 74.21 9.87
C ASN A 67 -82.40 72.98 9.31
N ASN A 68 -81.06 72.98 9.30
CA ASN A 68 -80.32 71.80 8.91
C ASN A 68 -80.35 70.73 10.02
N VAL A 69 -80.62 69.49 9.63
CA VAL A 69 -80.71 68.35 10.55
C VAL A 69 -79.32 67.86 10.95
N ILE A 70 -79.17 67.50 12.21
CA ILE A 70 -78.01 66.80 12.75
C ILE A 70 -78.43 65.38 13.11
N PHE A 71 -77.63 64.41 12.69
CA PHE A 71 -77.77 63.01 13.08
C PHE A 71 -76.37 62.39 13.18
N ASN A 72 -75.77 62.49 14.36
CA ASN A 72 -74.39 62.09 14.59
C ASN A 72 -74.35 60.92 15.58
N LYS A 73 -73.55 59.91 15.25
CA LYS A 73 -73.28 58.79 16.17
C LYS A 73 -72.49 59.28 17.37
N CYS A 74 -72.89 58.87 18.57
CA CYS A 74 -72.17 59.09 19.82
C CYS A 74 -71.19 57.94 20.08
N GLN A 75 -70.09 58.23 20.77
CA GLN A 75 -69.23 57.20 21.34
C GLN A 75 -69.83 56.73 22.67
N ILE A 76 -69.88 55.43 22.92
CA ILE A 76 -70.23 54.89 24.25
C ILE A 76 -68.92 54.76 25.03
N LEU A 77 -68.80 55.48 26.15
CA LEU A 77 -67.57 55.49 26.97
C LEU A 77 -67.57 54.36 28.00
N ASP A 78 -68.73 54.12 28.61
CA ASP A 78 -68.96 53.07 29.61
C ASP A 78 -70.41 52.56 29.50
N SER A 79 -70.86 51.74 30.45
CA SER A 79 -72.20 51.16 30.40
C SER A 79 -73.34 52.17 30.44
N ASN A 80 -73.17 53.39 30.95
CA ASN A 80 -74.25 54.38 31.07
C ASN A 80 -73.84 55.80 30.66
N THR A 81 -72.65 55.99 30.08
CA THR A 81 -72.11 57.29 29.68
C THR A 81 -71.75 57.26 28.20
N ILE A 82 -72.21 58.28 27.48
CA ILE A 82 -71.87 58.51 26.07
C ILE A 82 -71.06 59.79 25.92
N ARG A 83 -70.22 59.86 24.90
CA ARG A 83 -69.52 61.05 24.45
C ARG A 83 -70.06 61.51 23.10
N ILE A 84 -70.36 62.79 23.03
CA ILE A 84 -70.82 63.50 21.85
C ILE A 84 -69.76 64.52 21.48
N GLU A 85 -69.30 64.48 20.24
CA GLU A 85 -68.51 65.59 19.69
C GLU A 85 -69.46 66.73 19.30
N ILE A 86 -69.14 67.96 19.71
CA ILE A 86 -69.73 69.16 19.10
C ILE A 86 -68.99 69.40 17.79
N THR A 87 -69.43 68.71 16.75
CA THR A 87 -68.77 68.73 15.42
C THR A 87 -68.78 70.12 14.79
N GLN A 88 -67.90 70.34 13.81
CA GLN A 88 -67.88 71.58 13.02
C GLN A 88 -69.25 71.87 12.38
N GLN A 89 -69.95 70.83 11.94
CA GLN A 89 -71.28 70.98 11.36
C GLN A 89 -72.31 71.46 12.40
N MET A 90 -72.22 70.96 13.64
CA MET A 90 -73.10 71.35 14.75
C MET A 90 -72.83 72.77 15.24
N SER A 91 -71.58 73.22 15.18
CA SER A 91 -71.16 74.56 15.59
C SER A 91 -71.18 75.59 14.46
N ALA A 92 -71.53 75.22 13.23
CA ALA A 92 -71.45 76.12 12.07
C ALA A 92 -72.34 77.38 12.21
N VAL A 93 -73.46 77.28 12.92
CA VAL A 93 -74.45 78.36 13.07
C VAL A 93 -74.69 78.62 14.55
N SER A 94 -74.55 79.89 14.97
CA SER A 94 -74.83 80.32 16.33
C SER A 94 -76.33 80.34 16.64
N GLY A 95 -76.69 80.04 17.88
CA GLY A 95 -78.07 80.00 18.35
C GLY A 95 -78.37 78.81 19.26
N ARG A 96 -79.64 78.73 19.67
CA ARG A 96 -80.17 77.67 20.54
C ARG A 96 -80.91 76.63 19.70
N SER A 97 -80.62 75.36 19.94
CA SER A 97 -81.24 74.24 19.20
C SER A 97 -81.61 73.08 20.12
N ASN A 98 -82.68 72.38 19.74
CA ASN A 98 -83.19 71.21 20.45
C ASN A 98 -82.49 69.95 19.96
N TYR A 99 -82.00 69.15 20.89
CA TYR A 99 -81.38 67.86 20.61
C TYR A 99 -81.95 66.77 21.51
N GLU A 100 -81.93 65.54 21.00
CA GLU A 100 -82.37 64.33 21.69
C GLU A 100 -81.29 63.25 21.56
N ILE A 101 -81.19 62.39 22.55
CA ILE A 101 -80.40 61.16 22.47
C ILE A 101 -81.32 60.03 22.04
N SER A 102 -80.95 59.33 20.98
CA SER A 102 -81.64 58.13 20.51
C SER A 102 -80.75 56.91 20.68
N ILE A 103 -81.25 55.91 21.39
CA ILE A 103 -80.64 54.59 21.55
C ILE A 103 -81.38 53.66 20.60
N ILE A 104 -80.69 53.17 19.57
CA ILE A 104 -81.25 52.37 18.49
C ILE A 104 -80.71 50.95 18.64
N SER A 105 -81.58 49.95 18.70
CA SER A 105 -81.15 48.55 18.71
C SER A 105 -80.53 48.16 17.36
N ASN A 106 -79.38 47.47 17.40
CA ASN A 106 -78.72 46.95 16.20
C ASN A 106 -79.39 45.65 15.69
N LEU A 107 -80.19 44.99 16.55
CA LEU A 107 -80.81 43.68 16.27
C LEU A 107 -82.33 43.78 16.07
N GLU A 108 -82.97 44.76 16.69
CA GLU A 108 -84.42 44.95 16.68
C GLU A 108 -84.76 46.33 16.09
N ASN A 109 -85.90 46.47 15.40
CA ASN A 109 -86.38 47.77 14.92
C ASN A 109 -87.01 48.60 16.05
N ARG A 110 -86.21 48.94 17.07
CA ARG A 110 -86.64 49.67 18.26
C ARG A 110 -85.68 50.81 18.57
N THR A 111 -86.27 51.95 18.91
CA THR A 111 -85.55 53.17 19.30
C THR A 111 -86.14 53.71 20.60
N LEU A 112 -85.28 54.02 21.56
CA LEU A 112 -85.61 54.77 22.75
C LEU A 112 -85.04 56.19 22.60
N THR A 113 -85.87 57.22 22.77
CA THR A 113 -85.47 58.62 22.61
C THR A 113 -85.66 59.37 23.93
N SER A 114 -84.69 60.19 24.30
CA SER A 114 -84.78 61.06 25.49
C SER A 114 -85.76 62.22 25.29
N PHE A 115 -86.17 62.87 26.38
CA PHE A 115 -86.73 64.22 26.28
C PHE A 115 -85.68 65.20 25.70
N PRO A 116 -86.10 66.23 24.94
CA PRO A 116 -85.18 67.15 24.31
C PRO A 116 -84.43 68.00 25.33
N PHE A 117 -83.18 68.33 25.01
CA PHE A 117 -82.33 69.25 25.75
C PHE A 117 -81.69 70.27 24.80
N PHE A 118 -81.05 71.30 25.33
CA PHE A 118 -80.54 72.41 24.52
C PHE A 118 -79.03 72.36 24.36
N ILE A 119 -78.58 72.52 23.11
CA ILE A 119 -77.22 72.94 22.80
C ILE A 119 -77.29 74.40 22.34
N ILE A 120 -76.48 75.25 22.97
CA ILE A 120 -76.34 76.66 22.65
C ILE A 120 -74.96 76.86 22.05
N ILE A 121 -74.92 77.25 20.78
CA ILE A 121 -73.70 77.68 20.10
C ILE A 121 -73.62 79.20 20.21
N SER A 122 -72.68 79.70 21.01
CA SER A 122 -72.42 81.14 21.08
C SER A 122 -71.71 81.60 19.82
N GLN A 123 -72.09 82.76 19.31
CA GLN A 123 -71.37 83.41 18.22
C GLN A 123 -69.91 83.63 18.62
N SER A 124 -68.98 83.22 17.76
CA SER A 124 -67.57 83.57 17.94
C SER A 124 -67.40 85.08 17.71
N SER A 125 -66.55 85.73 18.50
CA SER A 125 -66.23 87.17 18.30
C SER A 125 -65.55 87.44 16.96
N PHE A 126 -65.16 86.40 16.24
CA PHE A 126 -64.57 86.43 14.90
C PHE A 126 -65.54 85.84 13.87
N ASP A 127 -65.75 86.56 12.76
CA ASP A 127 -66.55 86.08 11.63
C ASP A 127 -65.76 85.05 10.82
N ILE A 128 -66.08 83.77 11.04
CA ILE A 128 -65.46 82.62 10.37
C ILE A 128 -65.74 82.60 8.86
N GLY A 129 -66.81 83.27 8.40
CA GLY A 129 -67.12 83.36 6.97
C GLY A 129 -66.12 84.20 6.16
N TYR A 130 -65.32 85.04 6.84
CA TYR A 130 -64.35 85.94 6.21
C TYR A 130 -62.89 85.42 6.25
N VAL A 131 -62.63 84.36 7.04
CA VAL A 131 -61.32 83.70 7.13
C VAL A 131 -61.30 82.45 6.27
N VAL A 132 -61.83 82.53 5.04
CA VAL A 132 -61.28 81.75 3.92
C VAL A 132 -60.03 82.54 3.45
N SER A 133 -59.09 82.68 4.37
CA SER A 133 -57.96 83.61 4.30
C SER A 133 -56.73 82.86 3.85
N SER A 134 -55.96 83.48 2.94
CA SER A 134 -54.64 83.17 2.38
C SER A 134 -53.74 82.09 3.01
N ASP A 135 -53.83 81.85 4.32
CA ASP A 135 -53.07 80.83 5.05
C ASP A 135 -53.45 79.40 4.64
N GLU A 136 -54.74 79.11 4.41
CA GLU A 136 -55.17 77.79 3.91
C GLU A 136 -54.70 77.54 2.46
N PHE A 137 -54.63 78.59 1.65
CA PHE A 137 -54.06 78.53 0.30
C PHE A 137 -52.54 78.33 0.35
N GLY A 138 -51.84 78.99 1.28
CA GLY A 138 -50.40 78.77 1.53
C GLY A 138 -50.10 77.32 1.94
N LEU A 139 -50.92 76.75 2.82
CA LEU A 139 -50.82 75.34 3.21
C LEU A 139 -51.02 74.39 2.02
N LEU A 140 -51.99 74.68 1.14
CA LEU A 140 -52.21 73.89 -0.07
C LEU A 140 -50.99 73.92 -1.00
N ILE A 141 -50.38 75.09 -1.22
CA ILE A 141 -49.16 75.23 -2.03
C ILE A 141 -47.99 74.46 -1.40
N GLU A 142 -47.83 74.51 -0.07
CA GLU A 142 -46.82 73.73 0.63
C GLU A 142 -47.02 72.22 0.40
N LYS A 143 -48.26 71.74 0.48
CA LYS A 143 -48.58 70.31 0.22
C LYS A 143 -48.35 69.91 -1.23
N ILE A 144 -48.63 70.77 -2.20
CA ILE A 144 -48.31 70.51 -3.61
C ILE A 144 -46.79 70.40 -3.81
N ASN A 145 -46.01 71.28 -3.18
CA ASN A 145 -44.55 71.20 -3.25
C ASN A 145 -44.01 69.92 -2.61
N GLN A 146 -44.60 69.47 -1.49
CA GLN A 146 -44.28 68.17 -0.89
C GLN A 146 -44.57 67.02 -1.86
N VAL A 147 -45.70 67.04 -2.57
CA VAL A 147 -46.04 66.03 -3.59
C VAL A 147 -45.03 66.03 -4.75
N HIS A 148 -44.61 67.20 -5.24
CA HIS A 148 -43.57 67.27 -6.27
C HIS A 148 -42.24 66.70 -5.81
N GLN A 149 -41.85 66.97 -4.55
CA GLN A 149 -40.64 66.38 -3.98
C GLN A 149 -40.75 64.85 -3.91
N ILE A 150 -41.89 64.32 -3.47
CA ILE A 150 -42.16 62.87 -3.44
C ILE A 150 -42.04 62.27 -4.84
N GLN A 151 -42.52 62.94 -5.88
CA GLN A 151 -42.40 62.46 -7.25
C GLN A 151 -40.93 62.42 -7.74
N ALA A 152 -40.13 63.41 -7.36
CA ALA A 152 -38.70 63.42 -7.65
C ALA A 152 -37.97 62.27 -6.94
N ASP A 153 -38.24 62.08 -5.65
CA ASP A 153 -37.66 61.01 -4.85
C ASP A 153 -38.05 59.62 -5.40
N LEU A 154 -39.31 59.43 -5.81
CA LEU A 154 -39.80 58.20 -6.42
C LEU A 154 -39.09 57.89 -7.76
N SER A 155 -38.81 58.92 -8.55
CA SER A 155 -38.07 58.78 -9.80
C SER A 155 -36.61 58.38 -9.56
N GLY A 156 -35.97 58.96 -8.54
CA GLY A 156 -34.64 58.56 -8.09
C GLY A 156 -34.59 57.10 -7.63
N LEU A 157 -35.53 56.72 -6.75
CA LEU A 157 -35.63 55.36 -6.24
C LEU A 157 -35.85 54.33 -7.36
N LYS A 158 -36.63 54.67 -8.38
CA LYS A 158 -36.83 53.79 -9.54
C LYS A 158 -35.52 53.53 -10.29
N SER A 159 -34.73 54.59 -10.54
CA SER A 159 -33.42 54.47 -11.19
C SER A 159 -32.45 53.62 -10.36
N GLU A 160 -32.42 53.81 -9.05
CA GLU A 160 -31.60 52.98 -8.15
C GLU A 160 -32.02 51.50 -8.20
N MET A 161 -33.33 51.22 -8.20
CA MET A 161 -33.86 49.85 -8.27
C MET A 161 -33.51 49.15 -9.59
N GLU A 162 -33.55 49.88 -10.72
CA GLU A 162 -33.13 49.37 -12.03
C GLU A 162 -31.63 48.99 -12.03
N ASN A 163 -30.78 49.86 -11.47
CA ASN A 163 -29.35 49.59 -11.31
C ASN A 163 -29.08 48.37 -10.41
N VAL A 164 -29.79 48.26 -9.27
CA VAL A 164 -29.67 47.10 -8.38
C VAL A 164 -30.07 45.81 -9.10
N THR A 165 -31.16 45.83 -9.87
CA THR A 165 -31.62 44.67 -10.65
C THR A 165 -30.57 44.24 -11.67
N GLN A 166 -29.97 45.18 -12.39
CA GLN A 166 -28.91 44.89 -13.36
C GLN A 166 -27.66 44.28 -12.69
N ASN A 167 -27.26 44.83 -11.54
CA ASN A 167 -26.15 44.32 -10.75
C ASN A 167 -26.41 42.89 -10.25
N CYS A 168 -27.63 42.61 -9.77
CA CYS A 168 -28.04 41.26 -9.38
C CYS A 168 -28.02 40.26 -10.54
N ASN A 169 -28.48 40.67 -11.73
CA ASN A 169 -28.43 39.82 -12.92
C ASN A 169 -26.98 39.50 -13.30
N THR A 170 -26.10 40.51 -13.31
CA THR A 170 -24.67 40.34 -13.61
C THR A 170 -23.99 39.43 -12.58
N ALA A 171 -24.31 39.58 -11.30
CA ALA A 171 -23.80 38.72 -10.25
C ALA A 171 -24.27 37.27 -10.42
N THR A 172 -25.53 37.08 -10.81
CA THR A 172 -26.11 35.76 -11.10
C THR A 172 -25.40 35.08 -12.26
N GLU A 173 -25.15 35.79 -13.36
CA GLU A 173 -24.41 35.28 -14.52
C GLU A 173 -22.99 34.85 -14.13
N ARG A 174 -22.28 35.66 -13.34
CA ARG A 174 -20.95 35.31 -12.82
C ARG A 174 -20.97 34.08 -11.91
N CYS A 175 -22.01 33.91 -11.10
CA CYS A 175 -22.19 32.70 -10.28
C CYS A 175 -22.43 31.46 -11.14
N VAL A 176 -23.22 31.57 -12.21
CA VAL A 176 -23.45 30.46 -13.16
C VAL A 176 -22.15 30.06 -13.86
N GLU A 177 -21.39 31.03 -14.35
CA GLU A 177 -20.08 30.79 -14.99
C GLU A 177 -19.09 30.14 -14.03
N ALA A 178 -18.95 30.67 -12.81
CA ALA A 178 -18.08 30.10 -11.79
C ALA A 178 -18.47 28.65 -11.42
N THR A 179 -19.78 28.37 -11.37
CA THR A 179 -20.30 27.01 -11.14
C THR A 179 -19.91 26.09 -12.29
N ALA A 180 -20.09 26.52 -13.54
CA ALA A 180 -19.72 25.73 -14.71
C ALA A 180 -18.21 25.42 -14.73
N ASN A 181 -17.36 26.42 -14.45
CA ASN A 181 -15.91 26.23 -14.36
C ASN A 181 -15.52 25.25 -13.24
N THR A 182 -16.21 25.30 -12.10
CA THR A 182 -15.97 24.37 -10.99
C THR A 182 -16.36 22.93 -11.35
N VAL A 183 -17.48 22.75 -12.07
CA VAL A 183 -17.90 21.43 -12.57
C VAL A 183 -16.87 20.88 -13.55
N GLN A 184 -16.37 21.70 -14.48
CA GLN A 184 -15.33 21.28 -15.41
C GLN A 184 -14.04 20.87 -14.68
N ALA A 185 -13.56 21.69 -13.73
CA ALA A 185 -12.37 21.37 -12.94
C ALA A 185 -12.54 20.07 -12.12
N THR A 186 -13.76 19.81 -11.63
CA THR A 186 -14.08 18.54 -10.94
C THR A 186 -13.99 17.36 -11.89
N GLN A 187 -14.48 17.49 -13.13
CA GLN A 187 -14.39 16.43 -14.13
C GLN A 187 -12.92 16.13 -14.51
N GLU A 188 -12.13 17.18 -14.75
CA GLU A 188 -10.69 17.04 -15.03
C GLU A 188 -9.95 16.33 -13.88
N CYS A 189 -10.33 16.61 -12.63
CA CYS A 189 -9.78 15.93 -11.46
C CYS A 189 -10.16 14.44 -11.40
N ASN A 190 -11.40 14.10 -11.75
CA ASN A 190 -11.87 12.71 -11.81
C ASN A 190 -11.16 11.92 -12.92
N ASP A 191 -10.94 12.54 -14.08
CA ASP A 191 -10.22 11.93 -15.21
C ASP A 191 -8.74 11.69 -14.83
N ALA A 192 -8.09 12.67 -14.20
CA ALA A 192 -6.73 12.53 -13.67
C ALA A 192 -6.63 11.42 -12.61
N THR A 193 -7.62 11.32 -11.73
CA THR A 193 -7.68 10.26 -10.70
C THR A 193 -7.78 8.88 -11.35
N THR A 194 -8.62 8.74 -12.37
CA THR A 194 -8.76 7.50 -13.14
C THR A 194 -7.45 7.12 -13.82
N HIS A 195 -6.77 8.08 -14.44
CA HIS A 195 -5.47 7.86 -15.05
C HIS A 195 -4.41 7.37 -14.04
N CYS A 196 -4.37 7.96 -12.84
CA CYS A 196 -3.47 7.50 -11.77
C CYS A 196 -3.74 6.05 -11.34
N ILE A 197 -5.01 5.64 -11.30
CA ILE A 197 -5.39 4.25 -10.99
C ILE A 197 -4.86 3.30 -12.08
N ASP A 198 -5.03 3.65 -13.36
CA ASP A 198 -4.54 2.83 -14.49
C ASP A 198 -3.01 2.70 -14.49
N VAL A 199 -2.30 3.80 -14.22
CA VAL A 199 -0.84 3.82 -14.08
C VAL A 199 -0.40 2.92 -12.92
N THR A 200 -1.11 2.97 -11.78
CA THR A 200 -0.82 2.12 -10.62
C THR A 200 -1.02 0.64 -10.94
N ASN A 201 -2.12 0.28 -11.62
CA ASN A 201 -2.38 -1.08 -12.05
C ASN A 201 -1.32 -1.59 -13.03
N THR A 202 -0.88 -0.74 -13.96
CA THR A 202 0.20 -1.05 -14.91
C THR A 202 1.53 -1.28 -14.19
N ALA A 203 1.85 -0.45 -13.19
CA ALA A 203 3.06 -0.60 -12.39
C ALA A 203 3.04 -1.91 -11.58
N ASN A 204 1.91 -2.27 -10.98
CA ASN A 204 1.76 -3.54 -10.25
C ASN A 204 1.97 -4.75 -11.17
N ALA A 205 1.38 -4.73 -12.38
CA ALA A 205 1.59 -5.79 -13.35
C ALA A 205 3.07 -5.89 -13.78
N ALA A 206 3.77 -4.77 -13.93
CA ALA A 206 5.20 -4.77 -14.23
C ALA A 206 6.03 -5.36 -13.09
N ILE A 207 5.69 -5.07 -11.83
CA ILE A 207 6.33 -5.66 -10.65
C ILE A 207 6.16 -7.18 -10.62
N ASP A 208 4.95 -7.68 -10.89
CA ASP A 208 4.69 -9.12 -10.96
C ASP A 208 5.53 -9.81 -12.04
N VAL A 209 5.65 -9.19 -13.21
CA VAL A 209 6.53 -9.68 -14.29
C VAL A 209 7.99 -9.70 -13.86
N MET A 210 8.47 -8.65 -13.18
CA MET A 210 9.85 -8.58 -12.67
C MET A 210 10.13 -9.67 -11.63
N ASN A 211 9.19 -9.93 -10.71
CA ASN A 211 9.33 -10.99 -9.71
C ASN A 211 9.44 -12.37 -10.39
N ARG A 212 8.56 -12.67 -11.35
CA ARG A 212 8.61 -13.91 -12.13
C ARG A 212 9.92 -14.07 -12.91
N LEU A 213 10.46 -12.97 -13.45
CA LEU A 213 11.75 -12.98 -14.13
C LEU A 213 12.88 -13.26 -13.15
N SER A 214 12.84 -12.66 -11.95
CA SER A 214 13.81 -12.92 -10.89
C SER A 214 13.83 -14.40 -10.51
N ASP A 215 12.67 -15.03 -10.33
CA ASP A 215 12.56 -16.47 -10.06
C ASP A 215 13.16 -17.30 -11.20
N THR A 216 12.81 -16.97 -12.45
CA THR A 216 13.33 -17.67 -13.64
C THR A 216 14.86 -17.57 -13.75
N VAL A 217 15.42 -16.39 -13.48
CA VAL A 217 16.88 -16.17 -13.50
C VAL A 217 17.55 -16.95 -12.37
N SER A 218 16.95 -16.96 -11.17
CA SER A 218 17.45 -17.75 -10.04
C SER A 218 17.48 -19.24 -10.37
N ASP A 219 16.41 -19.78 -10.93
CA ASP A 219 16.32 -21.18 -11.33
C ASP A 219 17.34 -21.53 -12.42
N ALA A 220 17.48 -20.66 -13.42
CA ALA A 220 18.48 -20.83 -14.48
C ALA A 220 19.92 -20.85 -13.94
N GLU A 221 20.20 -20.01 -12.94
CA GLU A 221 21.52 -19.95 -12.30
C GLU A 221 21.80 -21.20 -11.46
N GLN A 222 20.80 -21.74 -10.76
CA GLN A 222 20.93 -23.03 -10.05
C GLN A 222 21.26 -24.17 -11.02
N ILE A 223 20.57 -24.22 -12.17
CA ILE A 223 20.85 -25.21 -13.23
C ILE A 223 22.27 -25.04 -13.78
N ARG A 224 22.70 -23.81 -14.04
CA ARG A 224 24.07 -23.53 -14.51
C ARG A 224 25.12 -24.00 -13.51
N ILE A 225 24.94 -23.72 -12.22
CA ILE A 225 25.83 -24.16 -11.15
C ILE A 225 25.89 -25.70 -11.09
N ALA A 226 24.74 -26.37 -11.14
CA ALA A 226 24.67 -27.84 -11.13
C ALA A 226 25.42 -28.46 -12.32
N ASN A 227 25.20 -27.94 -13.53
CA ASN A 227 25.89 -28.40 -14.74
C ASN A 227 27.40 -28.16 -14.67
N GLU A 228 27.82 -27.01 -14.14
CA GLU A 228 29.25 -26.69 -14.00
C GLU A 228 29.93 -27.61 -12.99
N ASN A 229 29.28 -27.92 -11.86
CA ASN A 229 29.80 -28.90 -10.91
C ASN A 229 29.94 -30.29 -11.55
N GLN A 230 28.96 -30.74 -12.35
CA GLN A 230 29.05 -32.00 -13.08
C GLN A 230 30.21 -32.01 -14.08
N ARG A 231 30.41 -30.91 -14.80
CA ARG A 231 31.54 -30.76 -15.74
C ARG A 231 32.88 -30.83 -15.00
N ILE A 232 33.00 -30.20 -13.83
CA ILE A 232 34.20 -30.25 -12.98
C ILE A 232 34.49 -31.70 -12.57
N SER A 233 33.51 -32.43 -12.02
CA SER A 233 33.70 -33.83 -11.63
C SER A 233 34.08 -34.73 -12.80
N SER A 234 33.45 -34.53 -13.96
CA SER A 234 33.79 -35.28 -15.19
C SER A 234 35.22 -35.02 -15.65
N GLU A 235 35.69 -33.77 -15.52
CA GLU A 235 37.05 -33.37 -15.88
C GLU A 235 38.09 -33.91 -14.88
N GLU A 236 37.76 -34.01 -13.59
CA GLU A 236 38.59 -34.67 -12.59
C GLU A 236 38.75 -36.17 -12.88
N GLU A 237 37.65 -36.86 -13.21
CA GLU A 237 37.68 -38.27 -13.61
C GLU A 237 38.52 -38.48 -14.88
N ARG A 238 38.34 -37.61 -15.89
CA ARG A 238 39.16 -37.64 -17.11
C ARG A 238 40.66 -37.48 -16.81
N LYS A 239 41.02 -36.56 -15.91
CA LYS A 239 42.42 -36.36 -15.48
C LYS A 239 42.97 -37.60 -14.76
N GLN A 240 42.18 -38.23 -13.89
CA GLN A 240 42.60 -39.46 -13.21
C GLN A 240 42.81 -40.60 -14.21
N ASN A 241 41.88 -40.80 -15.14
CA ASN A 241 42.01 -41.80 -16.21
C ASN A 241 43.26 -41.56 -17.08
N GLU A 242 43.61 -40.30 -17.34
CA GLU A 242 44.81 -39.94 -18.08
C GLU A 242 46.10 -40.23 -17.30
N ILE A 243 46.10 -40.03 -15.98
CA ILE A 243 47.20 -40.44 -15.09
C ILE A 243 47.36 -41.96 -15.14
N ASP A 244 46.27 -42.71 -14.99
CA ASP A 244 46.28 -44.18 -14.99
C ASP A 244 46.77 -44.74 -16.33
N ARG A 245 46.34 -44.14 -17.45
CA ARG A 245 46.85 -44.45 -18.79
C ARG A 245 48.36 -44.25 -18.88
N ASN A 246 48.88 -43.12 -18.40
CA ASN A 246 50.32 -42.83 -18.43
C ASN A 246 51.13 -43.80 -17.56
N ASN A 247 50.59 -44.18 -16.39
CA ASN A 247 51.20 -45.18 -15.52
C ASN A 247 51.26 -46.55 -16.19
N ALA A 248 50.17 -46.98 -16.81
CA ALA A 248 50.11 -48.24 -17.57
C ALA A 248 51.06 -48.24 -18.77
N GLU A 249 51.16 -47.11 -19.48
CA GLU A 249 52.10 -46.94 -20.60
C GLU A 249 53.56 -47.02 -20.12
N THR A 250 53.88 -46.40 -19.00
CA THR A 250 55.22 -46.48 -18.38
C THR A 250 55.57 -47.93 -18.00
N GLN A 251 54.63 -48.66 -17.37
CA GLN A 251 54.84 -50.07 -17.05
C GLN A 251 55.05 -50.92 -18.30
N ARG A 252 54.28 -50.68 -19.36
CA ARG A 252 54.42 -51.37 -20.64
C ARG A 252 55.81 -51.15 -21.26
N GLN A 253 56.31 -49.92 -21.22
CA GLN A 253 57.65 -49.58 -21.72
C GLN A 253 58.74 -50.31 -20.92
N ASN A 254 58.68 -50.28 -19.59
CA ASN A 254 59.64 -50.98 -18.74
C ASN A 254 59.63 -52.50 -18.96
N ALA A 255 58.44 -53.10 -19.10
CA ALA A 255 58.31 -54.53 -19.39
C ALA A 255 58.90 -54.89 -20.77
N PHE A 256 58.69 -54.03 -21.77
CA PHE A 256 59.25 -54.19 -23.10
C PHE A 256 60.79 -54.07 -23.09
N GLU A 257 61.34 -53.08 -22.39
CA GLU A 257 62.79 -52.90 -22.21
C GLU A 257 63.41 -54.13 -21.53
N THR A 258 62.77 -54.64 -20.48
CA THR A 258 63.20 -55.88 -19.79
C THR A 258 63.17 -57.08 -20.74
N ALA A 259 62.15 -57.20 -21.59
CA ALA A 259 62.05 -58.28 -22.56
C ALA A 259 63.17 -58.21 -23.62
N ILE A 260 63.54 -57.00 -24.07
CA ILE A 260 64.68 -56.79 -24.97
C ILE A 260 65.98 -57.25 -24.29
N LEU A 261 66.26 -56.77 -23.07
CA LEU A 261 67.48 -57.14 -22.33
C LEU A 261 67.59 -58.65 -22.12
N ASN A 262 66.47 -59.33 -21.82
CA ASN A 262 66.43 -60.78 -21.69
C ASN A 262 66.72 -61.49 -23.04
N ALA A 263 66.20 -60.98 -24.15
CA ALA A 263 66.45 -61.53 -25.47
C ALA A 263 67.91 -61.31 -25.92
N GLU A 264 68.49 -60.14 -25.65
CA GLU A 264 69.91 -59.84 -25.88
C GLU A 264 70.79 -60.78 -25.05
N SER A 265 70.52 -60.91 -23.75
CA SER A 265 71.25 -61.83 -22.86
C SER A 265 71.16 -63.29 -23.33
N ALA A 266 69.97 -63.74 -23.77
CA ALA A 266 69.80 -65.08 -24.32
C ALA A 266 70.59 -65.27 -25.63
N THR A 267 70.66 -64.25 -26.47
CA THR A 267 71.43 -64.24 -27.71
C THR A 267 72.93 -64.33 -27.42
N ASP A 268 73.44 -63.54 -26.47
CA ASP A 268 74.84 -63.56 -26.07
C ASP A 268 75.26 -64.90 -25.46
N ASN A 269 74.39 -65.48 -24.62
CA ASN A 269 74.60 -66.82 -24.06
C ASN A 269 74.66 -67.88 -25.17
N ALA A 270 73.78 -67.80 -26.17
CA ALA A 270 73.79 -68.72 -27.32
C ALA A 270 75.06 -68.56 -28.17
N ASN A 271 75.51 -67.33 -28.42
CA ASN A 271 76.75 -67.04 -29.13
C ASN A 271 77.97 -67.61 -28.38
N THR A 272 78.05 -67.38 -27.06
CA THR A 272 79.13 -67.91 -26.21
C THR A 272 79.18 -69.43 -26.23
N ALA A 273 78.01 -70.09 -26.17
CA ALA A 273 77.90 -71.54 -26.27
C ALA A 273 78.35 -72.05 -27.66
N ALA A 274 77.96 -71.37 -28.73
CA ALA A 274 78.37 -71.70 -30.10
C ALA A 274 79.89 -71.55 -30.29
N ASP A 275 80.50 -70.47 -29.78
CA ASP A 275 81.94 -70.24 -29.82
C ASP A 275 82.70 -71.33 -29.04
N SER A 276 82.20 -71.69 -27.86
CA SER A 276 82.77 -72.77 -27.05
C SER A 276 82.70 -74.12 -27.77
N ALA A 277 81.58 -74.41 -28.43
CA ALA A 277 81.42 -75.61 -29.26
C ALA A 277 82.37 -75.61 -30.47
N ASN A 278 82.53 -74.47 -31.14
CA ASN A 278 83.46 -74.30 -32.25
C ASN A 278 84.92 -74.49 -31.80
N ALA A 279 85.29 -73.97 -30.63
CA ALA A 279 86.61 -74.16 -30.04
C ALA A 279 86.87 -75.64 -29.69
N ALA A 280 85.89 -76.31 -29.07
CA ALA A 280 85.95 -77.74 -28.78
C ALA A 280 86.10 -78.58 -30.06
N ALA A 281 85.33 -78.26 -31.11
CA ALA A 281 85.42 -78.92 -32.42
C ALA A 281 86.81 -78.73 -33.05
N THR A 282 87.38 -77.53 -32.96
CA THR A 282 88.75 -77.26 -33.44
C THR A 282 89.80 -78.07 -32.69
N LEU A 283 89.69 -78.16 -31.35
CA LEU A 283 90.59 -78.97 -30.53
C LEU A 283 90.48 -80.46 -30.86
N ALA A 284 89.27 -80.98 -31.05
CA ALA A 284 89.02 -82.34 -31.48
C ALA A 284 89.63 -82.60 -32.88
N GLY A 285 89.51 -81.64 -33.80
CA GLY A 285 90.18 -81.68 -35.11
C GLY A 285 91.70 -81.79 -34.99
N LYS A 286 92.33 -80.93 -34.18
CA LYS A 286 93.78 -80.98 -33.92
C LYS A 286 94.23 -82.28 -33.25
N ALA A 287 93.44 -82.81 -32.31
CA ALA A 287 93.72 -84.09 -31.68
C ALA A 287 93.66 -85.25 -32.70
N THR A 288 92.68 -85.20 -33.61
CA THR A 288 92.53 -86.16 -34.71
C THR A 288 93.72 -86.09 -35.67
N GLU A 289 94.16 -84.88 -36.05
CA GLU A 289 95.33 -84.69 -36.90
C GLU A 289 96.62 -85.21 -36.22
N ARG A 290 96.82 -84.92 -34.93
CA ARG A 290 97.92 -85.48 -34.15
C ARG A 290 97.89 -87.00 -34.12
N ALA A 291 96.71 -87.61 -33.90
CA ALA A 291 96.55 -89.06 -33.90
C ALA A 291 96.90 -89.66 -35.27
N HIS A 292 96.45 -89.06 -36.38
CA HIS A 292 96.84 -89.46 -37.74
C HIS A 292 98.35 -89.36 -37.96
N ASN A 293 98.97 -88.25 -37.54
CA ASN A 293 100.42 -88.06 -37.69
C ASN A 293 101.22 -89.09 -36.89
N VAL A 294 100.79 -89.39 -35.65
CA VAL A 294 101.39 -90.47 -34.84
C VAL A 294 101.20 -91.82 -35.51
N SER A 295 99.99 -92.12 -36.02
CA SER A 295 99.72 -93.36 -36.75
C SER A 295 100.66 -93.51 -37.96
N ASN A 296 100.76 -92.47 -38.79
CA ASN A 296 101.64 -92.45 -39.95
C ASN A 296 103.12 -92.58 -39.57
N ASP A 297 103.58 -91.89 -38.50
CA ASP A 297 104.95 -92.03 -37.99
C ASP A 297 105.25 -93.45 -37.51
N LEU A 298 104.31 -94.07 -36.77
CA LEU A 298 104.43 -95.45 -36.31
C LEU A 298 104.48 -96.43 -37.49
N GLU A 299 103.61 -96.26 -38.49
CA GLU A 299 103.62 -97.05 -39.72
C GLU A 299 104.96 -96.91 -40.47
N ASN A 300 105.49 -95.68 -40.58
CA ASN A 300 106.79 -95.43 -41.21
C ASN A 300 107.96 -96.02 -40.40
N LYS A 301 107.94 -95.95 -39.06
CA LYS A 301 108.96 -96.57 -38.18
C LYS A 301 108.93 -98.09 -38.26
N LEU A 302 107.75 -98.68 -38.36
CA LEU A 302 107.57 -100.11 -38.61
C LEU A 302 108.18 -100.50 -39.96
N ALA A 303 107.86 -99.76 -41.03
CA ALA A 303 108.36 -100.03 -42.38
C ALA A 303 109.88 -99.82 -42.52
N SER A 304 110.49 -98.90 -41.76
CA SER A 304 111.92 -98.62 -41.77
C SER A 304 112.77 -99.54 -40.89
N GLY A 305 112.16 -100.50 -40.18
CA GLY A 305 112.87 -101.46 -39.33
C GLY A 305 113.42 -100.85 -38.03
N TYR A 306 112.96 -99.65 -37.65
CA TYR A 306 113.37 -98.95 -36.42
C TYR A 306 113.14 -99.80 -35.16
N PHE A 307 112.12 -100.65 -35.15
CA PHE A 307 111.78 -101.53 -34.03
C PHE A 307 112.49 -102.89 -34.05
N ASN A 308 113.31 -103.21 -35.05
CA ASN A 308 113.98 -104.52 -35.18
C ASN A 308 115.38 -104.55 -34.52
N GLY A 309 115.46 -104.15 -33.24
CA GLY A 309 116.65 -104.37 -32.41
C GLY A 309 116.83 -105.85 -32.08
N ARG A 310 118.08 -106.29 -31.80
CA ARG A 310 118.35 -107.67 -31.33
C ARG A 310 117.59 -107.90 -30.03
N ASP A 311 116.79 -108.96 -29.97
CA ASP A 311 116.07 -109.38 -28.76
C ASP A 311 117.04 -109.43 -27.56
N GLY A 312 116.69 -108.69 -26.50
CA GLY A 312 117.34 -108.85 -25.21
C GLY A 312 117.03 -110.24 -24.67
N LYS A 313 118.01 -110.90 -24.02
CA LYS A 313 117.79 -112.18 -23.34
C LYS A 313 116.60 -112.05 -22.40
N ASP A 314 115.62 -112.94 -22.52
CA ASP A 314 114.52 -113.07 -21.58
C ASP A 314 115.06 -113.11 -20.15
N GLY A 315 114.56 -112.18 -19.33
CA GLY A 315 114.80 -112.18 -17.89
C GLY A 315 114.10 -113.38 -17.27
N ILE A 316 114.74 -113.98 -16.27
CA ILE A 316 114.19 -115.08 -15.47
C ILE A 316 112.85 -114.64 -14.89
N ASP A 317 111.78 -115.40 -15.10
CA ASP A 317 110.47 -115.15 -14.51
C ASP A 317 110.61 -114.92 -12.99
N GLY A 318 110.18 -113.74 -12.53
CA GLY A 318 110.04 -113.43 -11.12
C GLY A 318 108.91 -114.25 -10.51
N LYS A 319 109.16 -114.86 -9.35
CA LYS A 319 108.24 -115.72 -8.60
C LYS A 319 106.81 -115.17 -8.55
N ASP A 320 105.84 -116.06 -8.75
CA ASP A 320 104.42 -115.81 -8.53
C ASP A 320 104.16 -115.10 -7.20
N GLY A 321 103.40 -114.01 -7.25
CA GLY A 321 102.87 -113.33 -6.07
C GLY A 321 101.88 -114.24 -5.36
N VAL A 322 102.16 -114.54 -4.09
CA VAL A 322 101.26 -115.24 -3.19
C VAL A 322 99.99 -114.41 -3.00
N VAL A 323 98.84 -114.98 -3.38
CA VAL A 323 97.53 -114.51 -2.94
C VAL A 323 97.37 -114.94 -1.48
N THR A 324 97.57 -114.01 -0.55
CA THR A 324 97.20 -114.21 0.85
C THR A 324 95.72 -113.87 0.99
N THR A 325 94.90 -114.90 1.21
CA THR A 325 93.53 -114.75 1.71
C THR A 325 93.63 -114.36 3.19
N ILE A 326 93.34 -113.11 3.51
CA ILE A 326 93.23 -112.68 4.91
C ILE A 326 91.81 -113.03 5.37
N GLU A 327 91.69 -113.98 6.30
CA GLU A 327 90.43 -114.29 6.99
C GLU A 327 90.10 -113.13 7.95
N GLY A 328 89.33 -112.16 7.46
CA GLY A 328 88.85 -111.02 8.24
C GLY A 328 88.39 -109.90 7.31
N GLN A 329 87.11 -109.53 7.37
CA GLN A 329 86.62 -108.37 6.63
C GLN A 329 87.04 -107.11 7.37
N ILE A 330 87.81 -106.26 6.71
CA ILE A 330 88.16 -104.92 7.19
C ILE A 330 87.48 -103.90 6.27
N ALA A 331 86.79 -102.93 6.86
CA ALA A 331 86.13 -101.85 6.13
C ALA A 331 86.63 -100.49 6.61
N PHE A 332 86.74 -99.55 5.67
CA PHE A 332 87.11 -98.16 5.94
C PHE A 332 85.93 -97.25 5.62
N GLU A 333 85.62 -96.34 6.54
CA GLU A 333 84.60 -95.30 6.35
C GLU A 333 85.12 -93.95 6.84
N ILE A 334 84.70 -92.85 6.22
CA ILE A 334 85.01 -91.50 6.70
C ILE A 334 83.77 -90.98 7.42
N GLU A 335 83.86 -90.83 8.74
CA GLU A 335 82.83 -90.22 9.56
C GLU A 335 83.38 -89.01 10.32
N ASN A 336 82.68 -87.87 10.24
CA ASN A 336 83.03 -86.63 10.95
C ASN A 336 84.52 -86.24 10.82
N GLU A 337 85.03 -86.22 9.58
CA GLU A 337 86.43 -85.90 9.22
C GLU A 337 87.51 -86.89 9.74
N ASN A 338 87.13 -88.03 10.31
CA ASN A 338 88.05 -89.08 10.74
C ASN A 338 87.91 -90.35 9.89
N LEU A 339 89.03 -91.02 9.60
CA LEU A 339 89.04 -92.34 8.95
C LEU A 339 88.80 -93.43 10.00
N MET A 340 87.67 -94.10 9.90
CA MET A 340 87.24 -95.19 10.78
C MET A 340 87.65 -96.54 10.18
N LEU A 341 88.20 -97.41 11.02
CA LEU A 341 88.57 -98.79 10.70
C LEU A 341 87.62 -99.74 11.44
N TYR A 342 86.85 -100.53 10.69
CA TYR A 342 85.98 -101.57 11.25
C TYR A 342 86.62 -102.95 11.04
N TYR A 343 86.66 -103.76 12.10
CA TYR A 343 87.22 -105.11 12.14
C TYR A 343 86.31 -106.04 12.98
N ASN A 344 86.34 -107.35 12.70
CA ASN A 344 85.36 -108.32 13.22
C ASN A 344 85.70 -108.98 14.57
N ASP A 345 86.93 -108.83 15.10
CA ASP A 345 87.36 -109.43 16.37
C ASP A 345 87.28 -108.40 17.52
N GLU A 346 86.39 -108.58 18.49
CA GLU A 346 86.12 -107.60 19.56
C GLU A 346 87.30 -107.41 20.54
N ASP A 347 88.25 -108.35 20.61
CA ASP A 347 89.28 -108.36 21.65
C ASP A 347 90.70 -107.99 21.14
N ASN A 348 90.95 -107.98 19.83
CA ASN A 348 92.28 -107.72 19.25
C ASN A 348 92.23 -106.74 18.06
N PRO A 349 92.30 -105.41 18.27
CA PRO A 349 92.43 -104.45 17.19
C PRO A 349 93.69 -104.70 16.33
N PRO A 350 93.61 -104.52 14.99
CA PRO A 350 94.79 -104.51 14.13
C PRO A 350 95.74 -103.40 14.55
N ASP A 351 97.05 -103.69 14.60
CA ASP A 351 98.06 -102.68 14.91
C ASP A 351 98.16 -101.70 13.73
N ALA A 352 97.69 -100.48 13.94
CA ALA A 352 97.54 -99.47 12.89
C ALA A 352 98.26 -98.17 13.27
N HIS A 353 99.13 -97.70 12.39
CA HIS A 353 99.81 -96.40 12.52
C HIS A 353 100.00 -95.73 11.16
N ILE A 354 100.25 -94.42 11.18
CA ILE A 354 100.64 -93.67 9.98
C ILE A 354 102.17 -93.61 9.94
N ASP A 355 102.78 -93.97 8.81
CA ASP A 355 104.23 -93.84 8.62
C ASP A 355 104.66 -92.40 8.28
N ASP A 356 105.98 -92.16 8.21
CA ASP A 356 106.55 -90.84 7.90
C ASP A 356 106.16 -90.30 6.51
N ASN A 357 105.60 -91.14 5.64
CA ASN A 357 105.12 -90.77 4.30
C ASN A 357 103.61 -90.46 4.26
N GLY A 358 102.92 -90.56 5.40
CA GLY A 358 101.47 -90.33 5.49
C GLY A 358 100.64 -91.53 5.03
N CYS A 359 101.22 -92.71 4.93
CA CYS A 359 100.50 -93.95 4.60
C CYS A 359 100.01 -94.65 5.86
N LEU A 360 98.74 -95.10 5.84
CA LEU A 360 98.22 -95.98 6.89
C LEU A 360 98.84 -97.38 6.73
N ILE A 361 99.60 -97.78 7.73
CA ILE A 361 100.14 -99.13 7.86
C ILE A 361 99.25 -99.90 8.82
N LEU A 362 98.68 -101.00 8.33
CA LEU A 362 97.86 -101.92 9.11
C LEU A 362 98.56 -103.28 9.16
N THR A 363 98.89 -103.74 10.36
CA THR A 363 99.40 -105.09 10.57
C THR A 363 98.23 -106.00 10.90
N VAL A 364 97.85 -106.84 9.94
CA VAL A 364 96.85 -107.89 10.12
C VAL A 364 97.60 -109.16 10.49
N GLY A 365 97.40 -109.62 11.73
CA GLY A 365 98.01 -110.83 12.29
C GLY A 365 97.33 -112.11 11.84
#